data_AF-A0A7S0D5M2-F1
#
_entry.id   AF-A0A7S0D5M2-F1
#
_cell.length_a   1.000
_cell.length_b   1.000
_cell.length_c   1.000
_cell.angle_alpha   90.00
_cell.angle_beta   90.00
_cell.angle_gamma   90.00
#
_symmetry.space_group_name_H-M   'P 1'
#
loop_
_entity.id
_entity.type
_entity.pdbx_description
1 polymer ?
#
loop_
_entity_poly.entity_id
_entity_poly.type
_entity_poly.pdbx_seq_one_letter_code
_entity_poly.pdbx_strand_id
1 'polypeptide(L)'
;EKLEDVPGPWLWKATMAGVIKRIYNVCKEAYCGQLVRQLNKYGLRYDDLLIETDPDVMTAISRLPPRERALRQMRLKRALDCELKHSYVPEQLWDKQGDHRYLTPLIEKARKERLEKSYL
;
A
#
# COMPACT_ATOMS: atom_id res chain seq x y z
N GLU A 1 21.62 -20.33 44.98
CA GLU A 1 20.66 -19.59 44.13
C GLU A 1 21.36 -19.30 42.81
N LYS A 2 21.22 -20.20 41.83
CA LYS A 2 21.98 -20.18 40.58
C LYS A 2 21.35 -19.20 39.60
N LEU A 3 22.03 -18.09 39.32
CA LEU A 3 21.68 -17.12 38.27
C LEU A 3 22.77 -17.13 37.18
N GLU A 4 23.11 -18.30 36.63
CA GLU A 4 24.22 -18.43 35.66
C GLU A 4 23.84 -19.04 34.30
N ASP A 5 22.56 -19.13 33.96
CA ASP A 5 22.12 -19.64 32.63
C ASP A 5 21.27 -18.62 31.84
N VAL A 6 21.49 -17.32 32.03
CA VAL A 6 20.74 -16.30 31.27
C VAL A 6 21.48 -16.02 29.94
N PRO A 7 20.92 -16.39 28.78
CA PRO A 7 21.58 -16.19 27.49
C PRO A 7 21.83 -14.70 27.24
N GLY A 8 23.04 -14.36 26.78
CA GLY A 8 23.51 -12.99 26.63
C GLY A 8 22.62 -12.09 25.76
N PRO A 9 22.77 -10.75 25.84
CA PRO A 9 21.76 -9.79 25.36
C PRO A 9 21.41 -9.85 23.87
N TRP A 10 22.19 -10.55 23.05
CA TRP A 10 21.96 -10.71 21.62
C TRP A 10 20.96 -11.83 21.30
N LEU A 11 20.89 -12.89 22.13
CA LEU A 11 20.00 -14.03 21.91
C LEU A 11 18.53 -13.66 22.15
N TRP A 12 18.24 -12.90 23.22
CA TRP A 12 16.88 -12.41 23.45
C TRP A 12 16.42 -11.46 22.36
N LYS A 13 17.31 -10.61 21.80
CA LYS A 13 16.98 -9.72 20.69
C LYS A 13 16.59 -10.51 19.43
N ALA A 14 17.33 -11.57 19.11
CA ALA A 14 17.07 -12.40 17.94
C ALA A 14 15.78 -13.24 18.08
N THR A 15 15.53 -13.83 19.25
CA THR A 15 14.31 -14.63 19.50
C THR A 15 13.07 -13.74 19.65
N MET A 16 13.17 -12.61 20.36
CA MET A 16 12.09 -11.61 20.43
C MET A 16 11.79 -10.99 19.08
N ALA A 17 12.80 -10.70 18.26
CA ALA A 17 12.58 -10.20 16.90
C ALA A 17 11.76 -11.19 16.05
N GLY A 18 11.98 -12.50 16.20
CA GLY A 18 11.19 -13.53 15.53
C GLY A 18 9.73 -13.58 15.98
N VAL A 19 9.48 -13.47 17.29
CA VAL A 19 8.13 -13.43 17.87
C VAL A 19 7.40 -12.14 17.48
N ILE A 20 8.06 -10.98 17.60
CA ILE A 20 7.53 -9.68 17.18
C ILE A 20 7.23 -9.71 15.68
N LYS A 21 8.10 -10.29 14.86
CA LYS A 21 7.85 -10.43 13.41
C LYS A 21 6.63 -11.29 13.10
N ARG A 22 6.42 -12.39 13.84
CA ARG A 22 5.19 -13.20 13.69
C ARG A 22 3.94 -12.40 14.05
N ILE A 23 3.96 -11.72 15.19
CA ILE A 23 2.83 -10.87 15.62
C ILE A 23 2.58 -9.75 14.60
N TYR A 24 3.64 -9.06 14.17
CA TYR A 24 3.57 -8.02 13.14
C TYR A 24 2.96 -8.55 11.84
N ASN A 25 3.36 -9.73 11.37
CA ASN A 25 2.82 -10.31 10.15
C ASN A 25 1.32 -10.61 10.28
N VAL A 26 0.87 -11.19 11.41
CA VAL A 26 -0.55 -11.45 11.66
C VAL A 26 -1.36 -10.15 11.70
N CYS A 27 -0.88 -9.15 12.43
CA CYS A 27 -1.53 -7.83 12.49
C CYS A 27 -1.55 -7.14 11.13
N LYS A 28 -0.45 -7.25 10.36
CA LYS A 28 -0.34 -6.69 9.01
C LYS A 28 -1.34 -7.34 8.05
N GLU A 29 -1.44 -8.67 8.05
CA GLU A 29 -2.37 -9.41 7.18
C GLU A 29 -3.83 -9.05 7.51
N ALA A 30 -4.19 -8.98 8.79
CA ALA A 30 -5.52 -8.56 9.21
C ALA A 30 -5.84 -7.12 8.75
N TYR A 31 -4.90 -6.19 8.97
CA TYR A 31 -5.06 -4.80 8.55
C TYR A 31 -5.19 -4.67 7.02
N CYS A 32 -4.31 -5.33 6.27
CA CYS A 32 -4.34 -5.32 4.80
C CYS A 32 -5.66 -5.92 4.28
N GLY A 33 -6.14 -7.02 4.86
CA GLY A 33 -7.43 -7.61 4.49
C GLY A 33 -8.61 -6.68 4.75
N GLN A 34 -8.63 -5.98 5.89
CA GLN A 34 -9.65 -4.99 6.18
C GLN A 34 -9.58 -3.79 5.24
N LEU A 35 -8.37 -3.29 4.94
CA LEU A 35 -8.16 -2.17 4.02
C LEU A 35 -8.66 -2.52 2.62
N VAL A 36 -8.29 -3.68 2.08
CA VAL A 36 -8.74 -4.13 0.75
C VAL A 36 -10.27 -4.22 0.70
N ARG A 37 -10.92 -4.75 1.74
CA ARG A 37 -12.39 -4.77 1.81
C ARG A 37 -12.99 -3.37 1.76
N GLN A 38 -12.42 -2.39 2.47
CA GLN A 38 -12.93 -1.02 2.44
C GLN A 38 -12.73 -0.36 1.08
N LEU A 39 -11.57 -0.55 0.44
CA LEU A 39 -11.31 0.01 -0.90
C LEU A 39 -12.22 -0.60 -1.96
N ASN A 40 -12.49 -1.90 -1.88
CA ASN A 40 -13.37 -2.60 -2.79
C ASN A 40 -14.82 -2.09 -2.75
N LYS A 41 -15.31 -1.62 -1.58
CA LYS A 41 -16.64 -0.98 -1.48
C LYS A 41 -16.79 0.24 -2.40
N TYR A 42 -15.70 0.96 -2.62
CA TYR A 42 -15.64 2.15 -3.49
C TYR A 42 -15.08 1.83 -4.89
N GLY A 43 -14.65 0.58 -5.13
CA GLY A 43 -13.99 0.17 -6.37
C GLY A 43 -12.62 0.84 -6.58
N LEU A 44 -11.92 1.18 -5.49
CA LEU A 44 -10.59 1.78 -5.51
C LEU A 44 -9.50 0.73 -5.39
N ARG A 45 -8.31 1.04 -5.90
CA ARG A 45 -7.07 0.30 -5.63
C ARG A 45 -6.20 1.06 -4.63
N TYR A 46 -5.26 0.37 -3.99
CA TYR A 46 -4.36 0.98 -3.00
C TYR A 46 -3.59 2.19 -3.56
N ASP A 47 -3.02 2.04 -4.76
CA ASP A 47 -2.27 3.10 -5.44
C ASP A 47 -3.12 4.34 -5.79
N ASP A 48 -4.45 4.24 -5.77
CA ASP A 48 -5.35 5.38 -5.99
C ASP A 48 -5.38 6.33 -4.77
N LEU A 49 -4.98 5.86 -3.58
CA LEU A 49 -4.96 6.64 -2.33
C LEU A 49 -3.70 7.50 -2.16
N LEU A 50 -2.69 7.31 -3.01
CA LEU A 50 -1.41 8.01 -2.87
C LEU A 50 -1.59 9.51 -3.12
N ILE A 51 -0.92 10.32 -2.30
CA ILE A 51 -1.05 11.77 -2.31
C ILE A 51 -0.42 12.34 -3.57
N GLU A 52 -1.24 12.99 -4.41
CA GLU A 52 -0.80 13.50 -5.72
C GLU A 52 0.10 14.75 -5.63
N THR A 53 0.16 15.41 -4.47
CA THR A 53 1.07 16.55 -4.24
C THR A 53 2.53 16.14 -4.06
N ASP A 54 2.81 14.85 -3.85
CA ASP A 54 4.18 14.35 -3.82
C ASP A 54 4.77 14.39 -5.25
N PRO A 55 5.93 15.07 -5.45
CA PRO A 55 6.54 15.18 -6.78
C PRO A 55 6.87 13.82 -7.41
N ASP A 56 7.20 12.80 -6.62
CA ASP A 56 7.49 11.46 -7.13
C ASP A 56 6.22 10.80 -7.70
N VAL A 57 5.08 11.00 -7.02
CA VAL A 57 3.77 10.48 -7.43
C VAL A 57 3.28 11.20 -8.67
N MET A 58 3.40 12.53 -8.72
CA MET A 58 3.03 13.32 -9.90
C MET A 58 3.83 12.90 -11.14
N THR A 59 5.14 12.68 -10.97
CA THR A 59 6.01 12.17 -12.04
C THR A 59 5.63 10.75 -12.46
N ALA A 60 5.23 9.90 -11.52
CA ALA A 60 4.77 8.55 -11.84
C ALA A 60 3.45 8.55 -12.63
N ILE A 61 2.48 9.42 -12.26
CA ILE A 61 1.20 9.54 -12.96
C ILE A 61 1.37 10.07 -14.39
N SER A 62 2.31 10.99 -14.61
CA SER A 62 2.60 11.50 -15.97
C SER A 62 3.24 10.44 -16.87
N ARG A 63 3.97 9.48 -16.30
CA ARG A 63 4.58 8.34 -17.02
C ARG A 63 3.62 7.19 -17.32
N LEU A 64 2.47 7.12 -16.67
CA LEU A 64 1.50 6.06 -16.92
C LEU A 64 1.03 6.02 -18.39
N PRO A 65 0.76 4.83 -18.95
CA PRO A 65 0.13 4.74 -20.26
C PRO A 65 -1.27 5.38 -20.22
N PRO A 66 -1.72 6.02 -21.31
CA PRO A 66 -3.00 6.74 -21.33
C PRO A 66 -4.20 5.90 -20.89
N ARG A 67 -4.21 4.61 -21.24
CA ARG A 67 -5.26 3.66 -20.83
C ARG A 67 -5.35 3.49 -19.32
N GLU A 68 -4.23 3.22 -18.64
CA GLU A 68 -4.21 3.05 -17.18
C GLU A 68 -4.58 4.36 -16.46
N ARG A 69 -4.13 5.50 -16.99
CA ARG A 69 -4.51 6.83 -16.48
C ARG A 69 -6.02 7.04 -16.56
N ALA A 70 -6.65 6.71 -17.69
CA ALA A 70 -8.10 6.81 -17.86
C ALA A 70 -8.84 5.86 -16.90
N LEU A 71 -8.37 4.62 -16.76
CA LEU A 71 -8.95 3.65 -15.80
C LEU A 71 -8.85 4.14 -14.35
N ARG A 72 -7.72 4.74 -13.94
CA ARG A 72 -7.56 5.40 -12.64
C ARG A 72 -8.61 6.49 -12.45
N GLN A 73 -8.77 7.38 -13.43
CA GLN A 73 -9.76 8.45 -13.35
C GLN A 73 -11.20 7.92 -13.26
N MET A 74 -11.52 6.83 -13.95
CA MET A 74 -12.84 6.19 -13.85
C MET A 74 -13.09 5.64 -12.44
N ARG A 75 -12.08 5.03 -11.80
CA ARG A 75 -12.19 4.55 -10.41
C ARG A 75 -12.39 5.70 -9.43
N LEU A 76 -11.61 6.78 -9.55
CA LEU A 76 -11.75 7.96 -8.69
C LEU A 76 -13.12 8.64 -8.84
N LYS A 77 -13.63 8.78 -10.08
CA LYS A 77 -14.97 9.31 -10.34
C LYS A 77 -16.06 8.45 -9.72
N ARG A 78 -15.92 7.12 -9.82
CA ARG A 78 -16.85 6.17 -9.19
C ARG A 78 -16.83 6.29 -7.68
N ALA A 79 -15.66 6.35 -7.06
CA ALA A 79 -15.53 6.48 -5.62
C ALA A 79 -16.17 7.79 -5.12
N LEU A 80 -15.97 8.89 -5.85
CA LEU A 80 -16.63 10.16 -5.56
C LEU A 80 -18.15 10.04 -5.65
N ASP A 81 -18.68 9.40 -6.69
CA ASP A 81 -20.12 9.17 -6.85
C ASP A 81 -20.72 8.31 -5.73
N CYS A 82 -20.01 7.24 -5.34
CA CYS A 82 -20.36 6.38 -4.21
C CYS A 82 -20.44 7.18 -2.90
N GLU A 83 -19.45 8.04 -2.65
CA GLU A 83 -19.39 8.86 -1.44
C GLU A 83 -20.50 9.91 -1.43
N LEU A 84 -20.72 10.62 -2.54
CA LEU A 84 -21.78 11.63 -2.66
C LEU A 84 -23.17 11.05 -2.43
N LYS A 85 -23.41 9.81 -2.86
CA LYS A 85 -24.68 9.11 -2.69
C LYS A 85 -24.78 8.32 -1.38
N HIS A 86 -23.69 8.24 -0.62
CA HIS A 86 -23.53 7.31 0.51
C HIS A 86 -23.97 5.88 0.16
N SER A 87 -23.64 5.42 -1.05
CA SER A 87 -23.98 4.07 -1.55
C SER A 87 -22.74 3.37 -2.08
N TYR A 88 -22.68 2.05 -1.91
CA TYR A 88 -21.50 1.26 -2.20
C TYR A 88 -21.69 0.36 -3.41
N VAL A 89 -20.58 -0.04 -4.02
CA VAL A 89 -20.57 -1.05 -5.07
C VAL A 89 -21.04 -2.39 -4.48
N PRO A 90 -21.99 -3.10 -5.13
CA PRO A 90 -22.42 -4.44 -4.71
C PRO A 90 -21.24 -5.40 -4.54
N GLU A 91 -21.27 -6.26 -3.52
CA GLU A 91 -20.16 -7.17 -3.18
C GLU A 91 -19.78 -8.12 -4.33
N GLN A 92 -20.74 -8.48 -5.18
CA GLN A 92 -20.52 -9.32 -6.36
C GLN A 92 -19.63 -8.63 -7.41
N LEU A 93 -19.64 -7.29 -7.42
CA LEU A 93 -18.88 -6.45 -8.35
C LEU A 93 -17.58 -5.94 -7.74
N TRP A 94 -17.25 -6.31 -6.50
CA TRP A 94 -15.95 -5.99 -5.93
C TRP A 94 -14.88 -6.57 -6.84
N ASP A 95 -14.05 -5.68 -7.37
CA ASP A 95 -13.01 -6.03 -8.33
C ASP A 95 -12.11 -7.08 -7.65
N LYS A 96 -12.21 -8.35 -8.07
CA LYS A 96 -11.31 -9.43 -7.65
C LYS A 96 -9.93 -9.31 -8.31
N GLN A 97 -9.62 -8.13 -8.84
CA GLN A 97 -8.30 -7.77 -9.30
C GLN A 97 -7.44 -7.68 -8.04
N GLY A 98 -6.48 -8.60 -7.88
CA GLY A 98 -5.64 -8.68 -6.66
C GLY A 98 -4.86 -7.39 -6.36
N ASP A 99 -3.90 -7.45 -5.44
CA ASP A 99 -3.02 -6.31 -5.10
C ASP A 99 -2.08 -5.95 -6.28
N HIS A 100 -2.64 -5.31 -7.31
CA HIS A 100 -1.91 -4.86 -8.49
C HIS A 100 -1.48 -3.40 -8.30
N ARG A 101 -0.22 -3.24 -7.95
CA ARG A 101 0.43 -1.94 -7.75
C ARG A 101 0.98 -1.39 -9.05
N TYR A 102 0.12 -0.69 -9.78
CA TYR A 102 0.42 -0.16 -11.12
C TYR A 102 1.25 1.13 -11.07
N LEU A 103 1.26 1.86 -9.94
CA LEU A 103 1.92 3.14 -9.76
C LEU A 103 3.19 3.02 -8.91
N THR A 104 3.19 2.14 -7.90
CA THR A 104 4.34 1.91 -7.01
C THR A 104 5.69 1.74 -7.75
N PRO A 105 5.84 0.89 -8.79
CA PRO A 105 7.14 0.72 -9.47
C PRO A 105 7.60 2.00 -10.20
N LEU A 106 6.66 2.83 -10.67
CA LEU A 106 6.99 4.11 -11.31
C LEU A 106 7.42 5.16 -10.29
N ILE A 107 6.83 5.14 -9.10
CA ILE A 107 7.22 6.01 -7.97
C ILE A 107 8.64 5.65 -7.51
N GLU A 108 8.95 4.37 -7.35
CA GLU A 108 10.29 3.93 -6.96
C GLU A 108 11.36 4.38 -7.97
N LYS A 109 11.05 4.30 -9.27
CA LYS A 109 11.92 4.79 -10.33
C LYS A 109 12.10 6.31 -10.25
N ALA A 110 11.02 7.08 -10.10
CA ALA A 110 11.07 8.54 -9.98
C ALA A 110 11.88 8.98 -8.74
N ARG A 111 11.65 8.32 -7.60
CA ARG A 111 12.39 8.55 -6.37
C ARG A 111 13.88 8.28 -6.54
N LYS A 112 14.25 7.16 -7.18
CA LYS A 112 15.65 6.80 -7.44
C LYS A 112 16.34 7.86 -8.30
N GLU A 113 15.71 8.30 -9.39
CA GLU A 113 16.24 9.36 -10.26
C GLU A 113 16.39 10.70 -9.51
N ARG A 114 15.45 11.04 -8.62
CA ARG A 114 15.54 12.25 -7.79
C ARG A 114 16.70 12.18 -6.80
N LEU A 115 16.91 11.02 -6.16
CA LEU A 115 18.02 10.80 -5.25
C LEU A 115 19.36 10.85 -5.99
N GLU A 116 19.48 10.18 -7.13
CA GLU A 116 20.69 10.23 -7.99
C GLU A 116 21.06 11.68 -8.35
N LYS A 117 20.08 12.50 -8.72
CA LYS A 117 20.30 13.94 -9.00
C LYS A 117 20.73 14.75 -7.78
N SER A 118 20.36 14.34 -6.56
CA SER A 118 20.73 15.05 -5.34
C SER A 118 22.14 14.73 -4.85
N TYR A 119 22.70 13.59 -5.28
CA TYR A 119 24.06 13.17 -4.95
C TYR A 119 25.11 13.71 -5.94
N LEU A 120 24.68 14.22 -7.09
CA LEU A 120 25.51 14.87 -8.12
C LEU A 120 25.59 16.38 -7.89
#